data_AF-A0A523BAG1-F1
#
_entry.id   AF-A0A523BAG1-F1
#
_cell.length_a   1.000
_cell.length_b   1.000
_cell.length_c   1.000
_cell.angle_alpha   90.00
_cell.angle_beta   90.00
_cell.angle_gamma   90.00
#
_symmetry.space_group_name_H-M   'P 1'
#
loop_
_entity.id
_entity.type
_entity.pdbx_description
1 polymer ?
#
loop_
_entity_poly.entity_id
_entity_poly.type
_entity_poly.pdbx_seq_one_letter_code
_entity_poly.pdbx_strand_id
1 'polypeptide(L)'
;AVRAKGIPAELAQVAKRVRIEGMDKLTSQFAMSIERLERDYEKRAGWIGLLTGVIGIGSSYMIFRDCFIAGVLAMIFVDGISAIAGITMGKRGIPMSKGTIEGTLAGFLSYFVVMAFMIDPVRSAVIAAATSFAELYGIEDNISVPLVSSFLFLMLK
;
A
#
# COMPACT_ATOMS: atom_id res chain seq x y z
N ALA A 1 9.60 14.58 -25.14
CA ALA A 1 10.80 13.95 -24.56
C ALA A 1 11.47 14.93 -23.59
N VAL A 2 11.54 14.60 -22.30
CA VAL A 2 12.18 15.46 -21.30
C VAL A 2 13.67 15.13 -21.28
N ARG A 3 14.51 16.11 -21.58
CA ARG A 3 15.97 15.96 -21.64
C ARG A 3 16.52 15.88 -20.22
N ALA A 4 17.04 14.72 -19.82
CA ALA A 4 17.73 14.58 -18.55
C ALA A 4 18.86 15.61 -18.45
N LYS A 5 18.84 16.45 -17.40
CA LYS A 5 19.97 17.32 -17.09
C LYS A 5 21.14 16.43 -16.70
N GLY A 6 22.20 16.47 -17.50
CA GLY A 6 23.44 15.75 -17.21
C GLY A 6 24.04 16.14 -15.86
N ILE A 7 24.88 15.26 -15.34
CA ILE A 7 25.57 15.39 -14.04
C ILE A 7 26.15 16.82 -13.91
N PRO A 8 25.94 17.52 -12.77
CA PRO A 8 26.51 18.83 -12.53
C PRO A 8 28.01 18.89 -12.83
N ALA A 9 28.46 19.94 -13.51
CA ALA A 9 29.83 20.04 -14.01
C ALA A 9 30.91 19.90 -12.92
N GLU A 10 30.58 20.29 -11.68
CA GLU A 10 31.43 20.14 -10.49
C GLU A 10 31.70 18.67 -10.14
N LEU A 11 30.66 17.81 -10.17
CA LEU A 11 30.79 16.37 -9.94
C LEU A 11 31.61 15.69 -11.04
N ALA A 12 31.49 16.14 -12.29
CA ALA A 12 32.32 15.67 -13.40
C ALA A 12 33.81 16.02 -13.21
N GLN A 13 34.13 17.18 -12.60
CA GLN A 13 35.50 17.55 -12.27
C GLN A 13 36.08 16.73 -11.10
N VAL A 14 35.27 16.45 -10.07
CA VAL A 14 35.69 15.61 -8.93
C VAL A 14 35.95 14.17 -9.37
N ALA A 15 35.05 13.57 -10.16
CA ALA A 15 35.22 12.23 -10.71
C ALA A 15 36.50 12.10 -11.56
N LYS A 16 36.80 13.13 -12.38
CA LYS A 16 38.02 13.17 -13.20
C LYS A 16 39.32 13.20 -12.36
N ARG A 17 39.25 13.60 -11.08
CA ARG A 17 40.40 13.69 -10.17
C ARG A 17 40.65 12.41 -9.36
N VAL A 18 39.71 11.45 -9.34
CA VAL A 18 39.81 10.16 -8.63
C VAL A 18 39.54 9.00 -9.61
N ARG A 19 40.37 8.90 -10.65
CA ARG A 19 40.22 7.87 -11.70
C ARG A 19 41.04 6.62 -11.36
N ILE A 20 40.40 5.67 -10.68
CA ILE A 20 40.91 4.30 -10.49
C ILE A 20 40.07 3.39 -11.39
N GLU A 21 40.64 2.89 -12.49
CA GLU A 21 39.89 2.23 -13.57
C GLU A 21 39.09 0.98 -13.14
N GLY A 22 39.46 0.34 -12.02
CA GLY A 22 38.67 -0.74 -11.43
C GLY A 22 37.33 -0.28 -10.84
N MET A 23 37.23 0.95 -10.34
CA MET A 23 36.00 1.49 -9.75
C MET A 23 34.98 1.89 -10.81
N ASP A 24 35.39 2.40 -11.97
CA ASP A 24 34.48 2.84 -13.03
C ASP A 24 33.59 1.68 -13.52
N LYS A 25 34.17 0.47 -13.60
CA LYS A 25 33.48 -0.75 -14.02
C LYS A 25 32.52 -1.29 -12.95
N LEU A 26 32.90 -1.17 -11.67
CA LEU A 26 32.03 -1.54 -10.54
C LEU A 26 30.85 -0.56 -10.43
N THR A 27 31.13 0.75 -10.53
CA THR A 27 30.16 1.83 -10.40
C THR A 27 29.13 1.79 -11.52
N SER A 28 29.54 1.46 -12.75
CA SER A 28 28.61 1.27 -13.88
C SER A 28 27.75 0.00 -13.76
N GLN A 29 28.26 -1.10 -13.19
CA GLN A 29 27.42 -2.27 -12.87
C GLN A 29 26.43 -1.98 -11.73
N PHE A 30 26.86 -1.30 -10.66
CA PHE A 30 25.94 -0.85 -9.61
C PHE A 30 24.89 0.15 -10.14
N ALA A 31 25.28 1.09 -10.99
CA ALA A 31 24.36 2.03 -11.62
C ALA A 31 23.30 1.32 -12.48
N MET A 32 23.69 0.34 -13.31
CA MET A 32 22.73 -0.45 -14.12
C MET A 32 21.81 -1.32 -13.27
N SER A 33 22.26 -1.81 -12.11
CA SER A 33 21.39 -2.54 -11.17
C SER A 33 20.39 -1.61 -10.47
N ILE A 34 20.83 -0.41 -10.07
CA ILE A 34 19.96 0.62 -9.49
C ILE A 34 18.97 1.14 -10.54
N GLU A 35 19.38 1.37 -11.79
CA GLU A 35 18.53 1.85 -12.89
C GLU A 35 17.47 0.82 -13.33
N ARG A 36 17.68 -0.47 -13.02
CA ARG A 36 16.70 -1.55 -13.22
C ARG A 36 15.79 -1.82 -12.02
N LEU A 37 16.12 -1.29 -10.84
CA LEU A 37 15.34 -1.42 -9.60
C LEU A 37 14.60 -0.13 -9.20
N GLU A 38 15.02 1.01 -9.74
CA GLU A 38 14.34 2.31 -9.71
C GLU A 38 13.72 2.60 -11.11
N ARG A 39 13.19 3.77 -11.49
CA ARG A 39 13.24 5.12 -10.92
C ARG A 39 11.91 5.88 -10.97
N ASP A 40 11.02 5.55 -11.91
CA ASP A 40 9.84 6.35 -12.23
C ASP A 40 8.49 5.65 -11.98
N TYR A 41 8.38 4.32 -12.09
CA TYR A 41 7.09 3.64 -11.94
C TYR A 41 6.74 3.36 -10.47
N GLU A 42 7.61 2.71 -9.68
CA GLU A 42 7.38 2.53 -8.24
C GLU A 42 7.33 3.85 -7.48
N LYS A 43 8.15 4.83 -7.86
CA LYS A 43 8.11 6.20 -7.28
C LYS A 43 6.90 7.04 -7.72
N ARG A 44 6.09 6.60 -8.68
CA ARG A 44 4.80 7.24 -8.99
C ARG A 44 3.64 6.46 -8.40
N ALA A 45 3.60 5.15 -8.59
CA ALA A 45 2.56 4.29 -8.04
C ALA A 45 2.56 4.31 -6.49
N GLY A 46 3.72 4.13 -5.85
CA GLY A 46 3.82 4.12 -4.39
C GLY A 46 3.53 5.47 -3.73
N TRP A 47 3.90 6.58 -4.38
CA TRP A 47 3.55 7.92 -3.87
C TRP A 47 2.08 8.25 -4.11
N ILE A 48 1.46 7.78 -5.20
CA ILE A 48 0.01 7.89 -5.40
C ILE A 48 -0.72 7.10 -4.31
N GLY A 49 -0.37 5.83 -4.06
CA GLY A 49 -0.96 5.02 -2.99
C GLY A 49 -0.79 5.63 -1.59
N LEU A 50 0.39 6.16 -1.27
CA LEU A 50 0.60 6.89 -0.01
C LEU A 50 -0.27 8.16 0.09
N LEU A 51 -0.44 8.91 -1.00
CA LEU A 51 -1.29 10.10 -1.02
C LEU A 51 -2.78 9.74 -0.94
N THR A 52 -3.24 8.72 -1.67
CA THR A 52 -4.63 8.25 -1.59
C THR A 52 -4.93 7.65 -0.22
N GLY A 53 -3.96 6.97 0.42
CA GLY A 53 -4.08 6.46 1.78
C GLY A 53 -4.17 7.57 2.84
N VAL A 54 -3.33 8.62 2.71
CA VAL A 54 -3.43 9.82 3.57
C VAL A 54 -4.76 10.55 3.35
N ILE A 55 -5.25 10.63 2.12
CA ILE A 55 -6.57 11.22 1.80
C ILE A 55 -7.72 10.36 2.35
N GLY A 56 -7.65 9.03 2.24
CA GLY A 56 -8.65 8.09 2.74
C GLY A 56 -8.75 8.08 4.26
N ILE A 57 -7.62 8.01 4.96
CA ILE A 57 -7.56 8.11 6.43
C ILE A 57 -7.95 9.52 6.89
N GLY A 58 -7.45 10.57 6.22
CA GLY A 58 -7.74 11.97 6.57
C GLY A 58 -9.22 12.33 6.39
N SER A 59 -9.85 11.91 5.29
CA SER A 59 -11.29 12.08 5.09
C SER A 59 -12.10 11.25 6.10
N SER A 60 -11.68 10.02 6.41
CA SER A 60 -12.29 9.21 7.46
C SER A 60 -12.25 9.90 8.83
N TYR A 61 -11.13 10.53 9.19
CA TYR A 61 -11.01 11.34 10.40
C TYR A 61 -11.94 12.56 10.40
N MET A 62 -11.98 13.33 9.30
CA MET A 62 -12.82 14.52 9.20
C MET A 62 -14.32 14.19 9.28
N ILE A 63 -14.76 13.06 8.73
CA ILE A 63 -16.17 12.66 8.67
C ILE A 63 -16.60 11.90 9.94
N PHE A 64 -15.82 10.90 10.36
CA PHE A 64 -16.21 9.94 11.40
C PHE A 64 -15.53 10.16 12.76
N ARG A 65 -14.66 11.18 12.88
CA ARG A 65 -13.92 11.53 14.11
C ARG A 65 -13.24 10.28 14.67
N ASP A 66 -13.43 9.98 15.96
CA ASP A 66 -12.78 8.87 16.68
C ASP A 66 -13.02 7.49 16.05
N CYS A 67 -14.08 7.32 15.24
CA CYS A 67 -14.37 6.06 14.56
C CYS A 67 -13.39 5.76 13.40
N PHE A 68 -12.58 6.75 12.98
CA PHE A 68 -11.53 6.56 11.96
C PHE A 68 -10.46 5.53 12.35
N ILE A 69 -10.32 5.22 13.65
CA ILE A 69 -9.41 4.21 14.16
C ILE A 69 -9.66 2.84 13.50
N ALA A 70 -10.92 2.51 13.22
CA ALA A 70 -11.30 1.29 12.52
C ALA A 70 -10.72 1.28 11.09
N GLY A 71 -10.80 2.41 10.37
CA GLY A 71 -10.24 2.55 9.03
C GLY A 71 -8.72 2.50 8.98
N VAL A 72 -8.03 3.05 9.98
CA VAL A 72 -6.56 2.90 10.12
C VAL A 72 -6.18 1.42 10.33
N LEU A 73 -6.91 0.72 11.20
CA LEU A 73 -6.70 -0.72 11.40
C LEU A 73 -7.05 -1.52 10.14
N ALA A 74 -8.09 -1.15 9.40
CA ALA A 74 -8.43 -1.78 8.13
C ALA A 74 -7.31 -1.67 7.08
N MET A 75 -6.65 -0.51 6.96
CA MET A 75 -5.48 -0.35 6.08
C MET A 75 -4.32 -1.27 6.48
N ILE A 76 -4.08 -1.47 7.77
CA ILE A 76 -2.98 -2.32 8.26
C ILE A 76 -3.30 -3.81 8.06
N PHE A 77 -4.51 -4.23 8.46
CA PHE A 77 -4.89 -5.64 8.55
C PHE A 77 -5.60 -6.16 7.30
N VAL A 78 -6.48 -5.39 6.66
CA VAL A 78 -7.13 -5.85 5.41
C VAL A 78 -6.19 -5.66 4.23
N ASP A 79 -5.77 -4.44 3.91
CA ASP A 79 -4.90 -4.18 2.74
C ASP A 79 -3.50 -4.81 2.93
N GLY A 80 -2.81 -4.45 4.00
CA GLY A 80 -1.45 -4.96 4.28
C GLY A 80 -1.34 -6.49 4.35
N ILE A 81 -2.21 -7.18 5.09
CA ILE A 81 -2.11 -8.65 5.23
C ILE A 81 -2.72 -9.37 4.02
N SER A 82 -3.76 -8.84 3.36
CA SER A 82 -4.26 -9.44 2.10
C SER A 82 -3.19 -9.42 1.00
N ALA A 83 -2.44 -8.32 0.89
CA ALA A 83 -1.33 -8.22 -0.06
C ALA A 83 -0.22 -9.25 0.25
N ILE A 84 0.23 -9.32 1.51
CA ILE A 84 1.29 -10.26 1.92
C ILE A 84 0.85 -11.72 1.72
N ALA A 85 -0.36 -12.09 2.17
CA ALA A 85 -0.91 -13.43 2.02
C ALA A 85 -1.21 -13.77 0.55
N GLY A 86 -1.66 -12.80 -0.25
CA GLY A 86 -1.89 -12.97 -1.68
C GLY A 86 -0.59 -13.22 -2.47
N ILE A 87 0.51 -12.55 -2.12
CA ILE A 87 1.82 -12.77 -2.75
C ILE A 87 2.43 -14.11 -2.32
N THR A 88 2.27 -14.52 -1.06
CA THR A 88 2.94 -15.70 -0.50
C THR A 88 2.15 -17.01 -0.62
N MET A 89 0.82 -16.95 -0.55
CA MET A 89 -0.08 -18.11 -0.50
C MET A 89 -1.18 -18.08 -1.57
N GLY A 90 -1.36 -16.95 -2.26
CA GLY A 90 -2.37 -16.76 -3.30
C GLY A 90 -2.22 -17.74 -4.46
N LYS A 91 -3.26 -18.55 -4.67
CA LYS A 91 -3.34 -19.54 -5.76
C LYS A 91 -4.59 -19.34 -6.61
N ARG A 92 -5.64 -18.72 -6.05
CA ARG A 92 -6.93 -18.52 -6.71
C ARG A 92 -7.23 -17.03 -6.79
N GLY A 93 -7.03 -16.44 -7.97
CA GLY A 93 -7.48 -15.07 -8.25
C GLY A 93 -9.00 -14.95 -8.16
N ILE A 94 -9.48 -13.80 -7.71
CA ILE A 94 -10.91 -13.50 -7.59
C ILE A 94 -11.43 -12.89 -8.91
N PRO A 95 -12.56 -13.38 -9.47
CA PRO A 95 -13.12 -12.82 -10.70
C PRO A 95 -13.38 -11.31 -10.59
N MET A 96 -12.99 -10.56 -11.63
CA MET A 96 -13.15 -9.10 -11.70
C MET A 96 -12.42 -8.29 -10.59
N SER A 97 -11.44 -8.90 -9.90
CA SER A 97 -10.52 -8.21 -8.99
C SER A 97 -9.06 -8.56 -9.30
N LYS A 98 -8.12 -7.84 -8.67
CA LYS A 98 -6.68 -8.17 -8.64
C LYS A 98 -6.31 -9.04 -7.44
N GLY A 99 -7.19 -9.18 -6.45
CA GLY A 99 -6.97 -9.97 -5.24
C GLY A 99 -7.04 -11.49 -5.44
N THR A 100 -6.64 -12.22 -4.40
CA THR A 100 -6.74 -13.68 -4.34
C THR A 100 -7.63 -14.12 -3.17
N ILE A 101 -8.29 -15.27 -3.30
CA ILE A 101 -9.15 -15.82 -2.24
C ILE A 101 -8.36 -16.03 -0.95
N GLU A 102 -7.12 -16.53 -1.06
CA GLU A 102 -6.26 -16.73 0.10
C GLU A 102 -5.84 -15.40 0.75
N GLY A 103 -5.55 -14.37 -0.05
CA GLY A 103 -5.24 -13.02 0.41
C GLY A 103 -6.40 -12.38 1.18
N THR A 104 -7.56 -12.21 0.52
CA THR A 104 -8.74 -11.60 1.14
C THR A 104 -9.20 -12.34 2.38
N LEU A 105 -9.11 -13.68 2.42
CA LEU A 105 -9.46 -14.45 3.62
C LEU A 105 -8.50 -14.16 4.78
N ALA A 106 -7.21 -13.96 4.53
CA ALA A 106 -6.24 -13.59 5.55
C ALA A 106 -6.46 -12.16 6.08
N GLY A 107 -6.74 -11.19 5.20
CA GLY A 107 -7.11 -9.83 5.60
C GLY A 107 -8.42 -9.79 6.39
N PHE A 108 -9.44 -10.51 5.94
CA PHE A 108 -10.70 -10.69 6.65
C PHE A 108 -10.49 -11.26 8.06
N LEU A 109 -9.81 -12.40 8.17
CA LEU A 109 -9.63 -13.08 9.47
C LEU A 109 -8.78 -12.26 10.44
N SER A 110 -7.70 -11.66 9.96
CA SER A 110 -6.82 -10.85 10.81
C SER A 110 -7.53 -9.58 11.31
N TYR A 111 -8.25 -8.88 10.44
CA TYR A 111 -9.02 -7.69 10.82
C TYR A 111 -10.24 -8.03 11.68
N PHE A 112 -10.93 -9.15 11.42
CA PHE A 112 -11.99 -9.68 12.28
C PHE A 112 -11.50 -9.91 13.71
N VAL A 113 -10.33 -10.56 13.90
CA VAL A 113 -9.75 -10.79 15.22
C VAL A 113 -9.47 -9.47 15.94
N VAL A 114 -8.92 -8.47 15.25
CA VAL A 114 -8.68 -7.13 15.82
C VAL A 114 -9.98 -6.44 16.25
N MET A 115 -11.01 -6.45 15.39
CA MET A 115 -12.29 -5.81 15.70
C MET A 115 -13.06 -6.54 16.82
N ALA A 116 -12.91 -7.85 16.94
CA ALA A 116 -13.51 -8.65 18.01
C ALA A 116 -12.93 -8.36 19.42
N PHE A 117 -11.80 -7.66 19.52
CA PHE A 117 -11.32 -7.09 20.78
C PHE A 117 -11.93 -5.71 21.09
N MET A 118 -12.61 -5.07 20.13
CA MET A 118 -13.18 -3.72 20.26
C MET A 118 -14.70 -3.72 20.43
N ILE A 119 -15.42 -4.62 19.74
CA ILE A 119 -16.88 -4.76 19.77
C ILE A 119 -17.29 -6.24 19.71
N ASP A 120 -18.59 -6.55 19.69
CA ASP A 120 -19.04 -7.95 19.65
C ASP A 120 -18.61 -8.69 18.37
N PRO A 121 -18.46 -10.03 18.41
CA PRO A 121 -17.98 -10.80 17.26
C PRO A 121 -18.89 -10.74 16.04
N VAL A 122 -20.21 -10.59 16.18
CA VAL A 122 -21.13 -10.60 15.04
C VAL A 122 -20.96 -9.31 14.25
N ARG A 123 -20.95 -8.16 14.93
CA ARG A 123 -20.69 -6.86 14.30
C ARG A 123 -19.27 -6.79 13.75
N SER A 124 -18.27 -7.34 14.46
CA SER A 124 -16.90 -7.45 13.98
C SER A 124 -16.78 -8.20 12.66
N ALA A 125 -17.49 -9.34 12.52
CA ALA A 125 -17.52 -10.11 11.28
C ALA A 125 -18.18 -9.34 10.13
N VAL A 126 -19.26 -8.59 10.40
CA VAL A 126 -19.92 -7.74 9.40
C VAL A 126 -18.99 -6.63 8.91
N ILE A 127 -18.32 -5.90 9.82
CA ILE A 127 -17.38 -4.83 9.44
C ILE A 127 -16.21 -5.42 8.65
N ALA A 128 -15.61 -6.51 9.13
CA ALA A 128 -14.47 -7.14 8.46
C ALA A 128 -14.83 -7.62 7.06
N ALA A 129 -15.97 -8.30 6.89
CA ALA A 129 -16.42 -8.81 5.59
C ALA A 129 -16.65 -7.67 4.59
N ALA A 130 -17.40 -6.64 4.99
CA ALA A 130 -17.68 -5.50 4.12
C ALA A 130 -16.42 -4.69 3.78
N THR A 131 -15.46 -4.61 4.70
CA THR A 131 -14.16 -3.96 4.46
C THR A 131 -13.30 -4.75 3.47
N SER A 132 -13.28 -6.09 3.57
CA SER A 132 -12.62 -6.95 2.58
C SER A 132 -13.30 -6.91 1.20
N PHE A 133 -14.61 -6.74 1.13
CA PHE A 133 -15.29 -6.47 -0.15
C PHE A 133 -14.92 -5.10 -0.73
N ALA A 134 -14.70 -4.09 0.12
CA ALA A 134 -14.26 -2.75 -0.30
C ALA A 134 -12.79 -2.71 -0.77
N GLU A 135 -11.92 -3.60 -0.26
CA GLU A 135 -10.58 -3.84 -0.81
C GLU A 135 -10.67 -4.47 -2.21
N LEU A 136 -11.44 -5.55 -2.36
CA LEU A 136 -11.55 -6.28 -3.62
C LEU A 136 -12.18 -5.51 -4.79
N TYR A 137 -13.20 -4.70 -4.51
CA TYR A 137 -14.05 -4.07 -5.53
C TYR A 137 -14.20 -2.54 -5.36
N GLY A 138 -13.43 -1.93 -4.46
CA GLY A 138 -13.34 -0.48 -4.35
C GLY A 138 -12.76 0.16 -5.61
N ILE A 139 -13.12 1.43 -5.87
CA ILE A 139 -12.57 2.20 -6.99
C ILE A 139 -11.08 2.48 -6.76
N GLU A 140 -10.75 2.80 -5.51
CA GLU A 140 -9.40 2.97 -4.96
C GLU A 140 -9.44 2.35 -3.56
N ASP A 141 -8.65 1.31 -3.33
CA ASP A 141 -8.51 0.58 -2.05
C ASP A 141 -8.20 1.54 -0.88
N ASN A 142 -7.16 2.33 -1.05
CA ASN A 142 -6.61 3.33 -0.12
C ASN A 142 -7.63 4.40 0.34
N ILE A 143 -8.73 4.57 -0.39
CA ILE A 143 -9.84 5.48 -0.03
C ILE A 143 -11.07 4.70 0.44
N SER A 144 -11.42 3.62 -0.25
CA SER A 144 -12.64 2.84 -0.02
C SER A 144 -12.58 2.07 1.31
N VAL A 145 -11.45 1.40 1.58
CA VAL A 145 -11.21 0.60 2.78
C VAL A 145 -11.36 1.42 4.07
N PRO A 146 -10.65 2.56 4.27
CA PRO A 146 -10.76 3.31 5.52
C PRO A 146 -12.14 3.95 5.69
N LEU A 147 -12.78 4.43 4.61
CA LEU A 147 -14.11 5.03 4.68
C LEU A 147 -15.19 4.00 5.04
N VAL A 148 -15.23 2.84 4.36
CA VAL A 148 -16.23 1.78 4.62
C VAL A 148 -16.09 1.23 6.03
N SER A 149 -14.86 0.93 6.44
CA SER A 149 -14.58 0.46 7.80
C SER A 149 -15.02 1.47 8.87
N SER A 150 -14.61 2.74 8.74
CA SER A 150 -14.93 3.78 9.72
C SER A 150 -16.42 4.10 9.78
N PHE A 151 -17.11 4.08 8.64
CA PHE A 151 -18.56 4.23 8.56
C PHE A 151 -19.30 3.08 9.26
N LEU A 152 -18.95 1.83 8.94
CA LEU A 152 -19.61 0.67 9.55
C LEU A 152 -19.30 0.56 11.03
N PHE A 153 -18.10 0.93 11.47
CA PHE A 153 -17.77 1.04 12.89
C PHE A 153 -18.62 2.11 13.58
N LEU A 154 -18.83 3.28 12.97
CA LEU A 154 -19.74 4.29 13.52
C LEU A 154 -21.21 3.80 13.61
N MET A 155 -21.67 3.03 12.62
CA MET A 155 -23.04 2.50 12.59
C MET A 155 -23.28 1.30 13.52
N LEU A 156 -22.23 0.55 13.88
CA LEU A 156 -22.32 -0.72 14.60
C LEU A 156 -21.61 -0.72 15.97
N LYS A 157 -21.02 0.39 16.41
CA LYS A 157 -20.45 0.52 17.76
C LYS A 157 -21.54 0.60 18.83
#